data_AF-C9YBQ3-F1
#
_entry.id   AF-C9YBQ3-F1
#
_cell.length_a   1.000
_cell.length_b   1.000
_cell.length_c   1.000
_cell.angle_alpha   90.00
_cell.angle_beta   90.00
_cell.angle_gamma   90.00
#
_symmetry.space_group_name_H-M   'P 1'
#
loop_
_entity.id
_entity.type
_entity.pdbx_description
1 polymer ?
#
loop_
_entity_poly.entity_id
_entity_poly.type
_entity_poly.pdbx_seq_one_letter_code
_entity_poly.pdbx_strand_id
1 'polypeptide(L)'
;MKTRRPLNRPGANSELHLVDERIAARAPKSLSDEQAAALPLTTITAYELLFDRLRVPKGGGSGETLLVIGGAGGVGSILIQLARQLTQLPRRGDRPRGRTPVSGAWNWARTS
;
A
#
# COMPACT_ATOMS: atom_id res chain seq x y z
N MET A 1 18.79 -22.62 22.43
CA MET A 1 19.88 -22.14 21.54
C MET A 1 19.31 -21.07 20.63
N LYS A 2 19.62 -19.78 20.89
CA LYS A 2 19.10 -18.62 20.14
C LYS A 2 19.83 -18.57 18.79
N THR A 3 19.17 -19.00 17.71
CA THR A 3 19.71 -18.83 16.35
C THR A 3 19.76 -17.35 16.02
N ARG A 4 20.95 -16.76 16.11
CA ARG A 4 21.25 -15.43 15.56
C ARG A 4 20.77 -15.42 14.11
N ARG A 5 19.78 -14.57 13.79
CA ARG A 5 19.33 -14.33 12.42
C ARG A 5 20.55 -13.96 11.56
N PRO A 6 20.72 -14.50 10.35
CA PRO A 6 21.87 -14.14 9.54
C PRO A 6 21.63 -12.76 8.94
N LEU A 7 22.37 -11.76 9.45
CA LEU A 7 22.65 -10.50 8.75
C LEU A 7 23.63 -10.71 7.56
N ASN A 8 23.98 -11.96 7.24
CA ASN A 8 24.98 -12.36 6.24
C ASN A 8 24.39 -12.86 4.90
N ARG A 9 23.10 -12.61 4.62
CA ARG A 9 22.55 -12.97 3.31
C ARG A 9 23.00 -11.93 2.27
N PRO A 10 23.66 -12.33 1.17
CA PRO A 10 24.08 -11.39 0.12
C PRO A 10 22.86 -10.67 -0.48
N GLY A 11 23.05 -9.45 -0.98
CA GLY A 11 22.00 -8.68 -1.65
C GLY A 11 21.60 -9.28 -3.00
N ALA A 12 20.56 -8.72 -3.61
CA ALA A 12 20.07 -9.15 -4.93
C ALA A 12 20.78 -8.49 -6.12
N ASN A 13 21.72 -7.56 -5.89
CA ASN A 13 22.54 -6.94 -6.94
C ASN A 13 23.74 -7.84 -7.28
N SER A 14 23.46 -8.93 -8.00
CA SER A 14 24.42 -9.97 -8.37
C SER A 14 23.91 -10.72 -9.60
N GLU A 15 24.79 -11.27 -10.44
CA GLU A 15 24.39 -12.04 -11.63
C GLU A 15 23.50 -13.25 -11.29
N LEU A 16 23.75 -13.89 -10.15
CA LEU A 16 22.98 -15.02 -9.63
C LEU A 16 22.66 -14.81 -8.15
N HIS A 17 21.41 -15.03 -7.77
CA HIS A 17 20.96 -14.90 -6.38
C HIS A 17 20.12 -16.12 -5.95
N LEU A 18 20.49 -16.78 -4.86
CA LEU A 18 19.77 -17.93 -4.32
C LEU A 18 18.52 -17.49 -3.57
N VAL A 19 17.32 -17.76 -4.10
CA VAL A 19 16.03 -17.42 -3.48
C VAL A 19 15.34 -18.68 -2.97
N ASP A 20 14.67 -18.59 -1.83
CA ASP A 20 13.79 -19.65 -1.34
C ASP A 20 12.53 -19.71 -2.21
N GLU A 21 12.15 -20.89 -2.67
CA GLU A 21 11.00 -21.08 -3.57
C GLU A 21 9.69 -20.53 -3.00
N ARG A 22 9.54 -20.48 -1.67
CA ARG A 22 8.34 -19.98 -1.00
C ARG A 22 8.15 -18.47 -1.11
N ILE A 23 9.22 -17.74 -1.42
CA ILE A 23 9.22 -16.29 -1.62
C ILE A 23 9.44 -15.91 -3.09
N ALA A 24 9.47 -16.90 -3.99
CA ALA A 24 9.55 -16.70 -5.43
C ALA A 24 8.18 -16.92 -6.07
N ALA A 25 7.87 -16.13 -7.09
CA ALA A 25 6.64 -16.26 -7.88
C ALA A 25 6.96 -16.10 -9.36
N ARG A 26 6.09 -16.62 -10.23
CA ARG A 26 6.23 -16.44 -11.68
C ARG A 26 5.93 -14.99 -12.04
N ALA A 27 6.85 -14.36 -12.76
CA ALA A 27 6.63 -13.04 -13.32
C ALA A 27 5.45 -13.07 -14.34
N PRO A 28 4.58 -12.04 -14.34
CA PRO A 28 3.54 -11.91 -15.36
C PRO A 28 4.15 -11.76 -16.76
N LYS A 29 3.60 -12.48 -17.74
CA LYS A 29 4.05 -12.41 -19.15
C LYS A 29 3.81 -11.06 -19.83
N SER A 30 2.97 -10.21 -19.24
CA SER A 30 2.59 -8.91 -19.77
C SER A 30 3.55 -7.78 -19.38
N LEU A 31 4.54 -8.05 -18.53
CA LEU A 31 5.48 -7.06 -18.02
C LEU A 31 6.89 -7.37 -18.53
N SER A 32 7.69 -6.33 -18.74
CA SER A 32 9.13 -6.50 -18.97
C SER A 32 9.84 -6.95 -17.69
N ASP A 33 11.06 -7.46 -17.81
CA ASP A 33 11.85 -7.90 -16.67
C ASP A 33 12.11 -6.75 -15.68
N GLU A 34 12.37 -5.54 -16.18
CA GLU A 34 12.59 -4.34 -15.35
C GLU A 34 11.34 -3.98 -14.55
N GLN A 35 10.17 -4.05 -15.21
CA GLN A 35 8.89 -3.80 -14.56
C GLN A 35 8.60 -4.86 -13.50
N ALA A 36 8.80 -6.14 -13.84
CA ALA A 36 8.59 -7.25 -12.90
C ALA A 36 9.53 -7.17 -11.70
N ALA A 37 10.79 -6.76 -11.88
CA ALA A 37 11.77 -6.61 -10.81
C ALA A 37 11.45 -5.48 -9.83
N ALA A 38 10.75 -4.43 -10.27
CA ALA A 38 10.40 -3.28 -9.43
C ALA A 38 9.18 -3.52 -8.51
N LEU A 39 8.34 -4.51 -8.83
CA LEU A 39 7.08 -4.75 -8.13
C LEU A 39 7.22 -5.37 -6.73
N PRO A 40 8.04 -6.40 -6.47
CA PRO A 40 7.97 -7.17 -5.22
C PRO A 40 8.08 -6.30 -3.97
N LEU A 41 9.08 -5.41 -3.92
CA LEU A 41 9.31 -4.56 -2.77
C LEU A 41 8.23 -3.48 -2.61
N THR A 42 7.84 -2.84 -3.71
CA THR A 42 6.85 -1.74 -3.67
C THR A 42 5.45 -2.27 -3.34
N THR A 43 5.08 -3.41 -3.92
CA THR A 43 3.80 -4.08 -3.69
C THR A 43 3.67 -4.64 -2.28
N ILE A 44 4.68 -5.34 -1.74
CA ILE A 44 4.58 -5.87 -0.37
C ILE A 44 4.49 -4.74 0.64
N THR A 45 5.29 -3.68 0.48
CA THR A 45 5.25 -2.50 1.35
C THR A 45 3.88 -1.84 1.32
N ALA A 46 3.31 -1.63 0.13
CA ALA A 46 1.99 -1.04 -0.01
C ALA A 46 0.88 -1.92 0.62
N TYR A 47 0.99 -3.24 0.46
CA TYR A 47 0.05 -4.20 1.04
C TYR A 47 0.09 -4.18 2.57
N GLU A 48 1.28 -4.27 3.18
CA GLU A 48 1.46 -4.21 4.62
C GLU A 48 0.99 -2.86 5.19
N LEU A 49 1.25 -1.74 4.49
CA LEU A 49 0.73 -0.44 4.90
C LEU A 49 -0.80 -0.42 4.95
N LEU A 50 -1.46 -0.98 3.93
CA LEU A 50 -2.92 -0.94 3.84
C LEU A 50 -3.60 -1.87 4.85
N PHE A 51 -3.11 -3.11 4.97
CA PHE A 51 -3.79 -4.15 5.74
C PHE A 51 -3.23 -4.34 7.15
N ASP A 52 -1.94 -4.14 7.37
CA ASP A 52 -1.31 -4.40 8.66
C ASP A 52 -1.15 -3.12 9.49
N ARG A 53 -0.76 -2.02 8.84
CA ARG A 53 -0.58 -0.72 9.52
C ARG A 53 -1.88 0.05 9.63
N LEU A 54 -2.55 0.33 8.51
CA LEU A 54 -3.83 1.05 8.48
C LEU A 54 -5.02 0.16 8.88
N ARG A 55 -4.84 -1.17 8.82
CA ARG A 55 -5.86 -2.15 9.22
C ARG A 55 -7.19 -2.00 8.49
N VAL A 56 -7.15 -1.55 7.24
CA VAL A 56 -8.35 -1.45 6.41
C VAL A 56 -8.73 -2.88 6.00
N PRO A 57 -9.89 -3.40 6.43
CA PRO A 57 -10.28 -4.76 6.04
C PRO A 57 -10.53 -4.81 4.52
N LYS A 58 -10.23 -5.97 3.92
CA LYS A 58 -10.58 -6.22 2.51
C LYS A 58 -12.08 -6.02 2.32
N GLY A 59 -12.45 -5.24 1.31
CA GLY A 59 -13.84 -4.87 1.05
C GLY A 59 -14.46 -3.92 2.10
N GLY A 60 -13.69 -3.35 3.03
CA GLY A 60 -14.18 -2.35 4.00
C GLY A 60 -13.63 -0.94 3.75
N GLY A 61 -13.77 -0.06 4.74
CA GLY A 61 -13.34 1.35 4.63
C GLY A 61 -14.37 2.26 3.94
N SER A 62 -15.63 1.81 3.82
CA SER A 62 -16.71 2.62 3.25
C SER A 62 -16.94 3.88 4.10
N GLY A 63 -16.92 5.04 3.46
CA GLY A 63 -17.10 6.33 4.12
C GLY A 63 -15.86 6.90 4.82
N GLU A 64 -14.74 6.18 4.84
CA GLU A 64 -13.45 6.69 5.35
C GLU A 64 -12.70 7.45 4.25
N THR A 65 -11.52 8.03 4.52
CA THR A 65 -10.74 8.71 3.47
C THR A 65 -9.26 8.41 3.65
N LEU A 66 -8.62 7.95 2.58
CA LEU A 66 -7.19 7.67 2.55
C LEU A 66 -6.44 8.85 1.90
N LEU A 67 -5.54 9.47 2.66
CA LEU A 67 -4.59 10.45 2.15
C LEU A 67 -3.25 9.77 1.86
N VAL A 68 -2.79 9.84 0.61
CA VAL A 68 -1.48 9.30 0.20
C VAL A 68 -0.56 10.45 -0.17
N ILE A 69 0.45 10.71 0.67
CA ILE A 69 1.51 11.67 0.38
C ILE A 69 2.53 11.00 -0.56
N GLY A 70 2.94 11.70 -1.62
CA GLY A 70 3.84 11.11 -2.63
C GLY A 70 3.18 10.01 -3.46
N GLY A 71 1.88 10.12 -3.75
CA GLY A 71 1.11 9.11 -4.47
C GLY A 71 1.62 8.73 -5.87
N ALA A 72 2.44 9.56 -6.50
CA ALA A 72 3.08 9.25 -7.79
C ALA A 72 4.39 8.43 -7.66
N GLY A 73 4.89 8.20 -6.43
CA GLY A 73 6.09 7.38 -6.19
C GLY A 73 5.81 5.88 -6.27
N GLY A 74 6.87 5.06 -6.16
CA GLY A 74 6.77 3.60 -6.29
C GLY A 74 5.77 2.94 -5.34
N VAL A 75 5.85 3.21 -4.03
CA VAL A 75 4.91 2.63 -3.05
C VAL A 75 3.54 3.30 -3.13
N GLY A 76 3.50 4.63 -3.25
CA GLY A 76 2.26 5.39 -3.27
C GLY A 76 1.35 5.03 -4.44
N SER A 77 1.93 4.82 -5.62
CA SER A 77 1.18 4.47 -6.83
C SER A 77 0.58 3.05 -6.73
N ILE A 78 1.32 2.09 -6.18
CA ILE A 78 0.82 0.74 -5.94
C ILE A 78 -0.23 0.72 -4.81
N LEU A 79 -0.03 1.50 -3.74
CA LEU A 79 -0.98 1.63 -2.64
C LEU A 79 -2.35 2.12 -3.13
N ILE A 80 -2.37 3.14 -3.99
CA ILE A 80 -3.61 3.66 -4.59
C ILE A 80 -4.31 2.58 -5.42
N GLN A 81 -3.55 1.80 -6.20
CA GLN A 81 -4.10 0.71 -7.01
C GLN A 81 -4.69 -0.40 -6.14
N LEU A 82 -3.98 -0.84 -5.10
CA LEU A 82 -4.45 -1.86 -4.16
C LEU A 82 -5.69 -1.39 -3.39
N ALA A 83 -5.69 -0.16 -2.87
CA ALA A 83 -6.86 0.40 -2.19
C ALA A 83 -8.10 0.40 -3.11
N ARG A 84 -7.94 0.79 -4.37
CA ARG A 84 -9.05 0.81 -5.34
C ARG A 84 -9.62 -0.57 -5.70
N GLN A 85 -8.78 -1.61 -5.66
CA GLN A 85 -9.16 -2.97 -6.05
C GLN A 85 -9.63 -3.83 -4.88
N LEU A 86 -9.07 -3.60 -3.68
CA LEU A 86 -9.24 -4.52 -2.55
C LEU A 86 -10.05 -3.92 -1.40
N THR A 87 -10.38 -2.63 -1.43
CA THR A 87 -11.17 -1.97 -0.37
C THR A 87 -12.33 -1.18 -0.97
N GLN A 88 -13.22 -0.69 -0.09
CA GLN A 88 -14.32 0.21 -0.41
C GLN A 88 -13.98 1.66 -0.02
N LEU A 89 -12.69 2.00 0.09
CA LEU A 89 -12.28 3.37 0.33
C LEU A 89 -12.79 4.25 -0.83
N PRO A 90 -13.49 5.36 -0.52
CA PRO A 90 -14.09 6.20 -1.54
C PRO A 90 -13.01 6.77 -2.46
N ARG A 91 -13.26 6.67 -3.75
CA ARG A 91 -12.40 7.27 -4.77
C ARG A 91 -12.68 8.75 -4.76
N ARG A 92 -11.64 9.58 -4.77
CA ARG A 92 -11.80 11.04 -4.84
C ARG A 92 -12.74 11.39 -6.00
N GLY A 93 -13.98 11.74 -5.69
CA GLY A 93 -15.06 12.02 -6.65
C GLY A 93 -16.39 11.30 -6.37
N ASP A 94 -16.43 10.17 -5.65
CA ASP A 94 -17.64 9.36 -5.44
C ASP A 94 -18.40 9.65 -4.13
N ARG A 95 -17.96 10.65 -3.36
CA ARG A 95 -18.59 11.01 -2.09
C ARG A 95 -20.09 11.26 -2.34
N PRO A 96 -21.02 10.51 -1.71
CA PRO A 96 -22.43 10.84 -1.80
C PRO A 96 -22.62 12.26 -1.25
N ARG A 97 -23.07 13.18 -2.12
CA ARG A 97 -23.45 14.54 -1.73
C ARG A 97 -24.66 14.42 -0.81
N GLY A 98 -24.43 14.38 0.50
CA GLY A 98 -25.55 14.23 1.44
C GLY A 98 -25.19 14.10 2.91
N ARG A 99 -23.93 13.84 3.29
CA ARG A 99 -23.54 13.92 4.70
C ARG A 99 -23.14 15.34 5.04
N THR A 100 -24.00 16.02 5.81
CA THR A 100 -23.65 17.23 6.55
C THR A 100 -22.32 17.02 7.28
N PRO A 101 -21.39 18.00 7.24
CA PRO A 101 -20.27 18.01 8.16
C PRO A 101 -20.85 17.96 9.57
N VAL A 102 -20.37 17.03 10.41
CA VAL A 102 -20.65 17.06 11.85
C VAL A 102 -20.31 18.47 12.35
N SER A 103 -21.34 19.20 12.77
CA SER A 103 -21.31 20.64 13.06
C SER A 103 -20.50 21.01 14.31
N GLY A 104 -19.69 20.10 14.85
CA GLY A 104 -18.96 20.30 16.11
C GLY A 104 -17.52 20.80 15.97
N ALA A 105 -16.89 20.72 14.79
CA ALA A 105 -15.43 20.91 14.68
C ALA A 105 -14.98 22.34 14.29
N TRP A 106 -15.90 23.21 13.83
CA TRP A 106 -15.55 24.52 13.25
C TRP A 106 -15.99 25.73 14.08
N ASN A 107 -16.50 25.54 15.30
CA ASN A 107 -17.06 26.64 16.08
C ASN A 107 -16.04 27.40 16.94
N TRP A 108 -14.80 26.93 17.05
CA TRP A 108 -13.78 27.56 17.89
C TRP A 108 -12.95 28.64 17.18
N ALA A 109 -12.97 28.70 15.84
CA ALA A 109 -12.15 29.62 15.05
C ALA A 109 -12.85 30.94 14.67
N ARG A 110 -14.00 31.27 15.29
CA ARG A 110 -14.81 32.45 14.94
C ARG A 110 -15.08 33.40 16.10
N THR A 111 -14.42 33.20 17.24
CA THR A 111 -14.49 34.09 18.41
C THR A 111 -13.08 34.44 18.87
N SER A 112 -12.52 35.45 18.21
CA SER A 112 -11.44 36.33 18.71
C SER A 112 -11.25 37.47 17.72
#